data_AF-A0A0A9XRD6-F1
#
_entry.id   AF-A0A0A9XRD6-F1
#
_cell.length_a   1.000
_cell.length_b   1.000
_cell.length_c   1.000
_cell.angle_alpha   90.00
_cell.angle_beta   90.00
_cell.angle_gamma   90.00
#
_symmetry.space_group_name_H-M   'P 1'
#
loop_
_entity.id
_entity.type
_entity.pdbx_description
1 polymer ?
#
loop_
_entity_poly.entity_id
_entity_poly.type
_entity_poly.pdbx_seq_one_letter_code
_entity_poly.pdbx_strand_id
1 'polypeptide(L)'
;MVNLAPGGEIHDIWKDIPQSLDFNFWVWNVTNPMEVQRGAKPVLQEVGPFCYIEWKKKVDLVDNPADDEITYSSLNTWYFQKEKSYPLTGDEIVTIPHLPLMSMLIVAEQDFPPAMLTLVNAAIPKIYGKMDSVFLNIKVKDLLFDGYPIDCTSRDLIGRTVCVAVKANSKPLVKNGRNKYLFSVLGTKNATPEDVRLTVKKGTMNTFDIGKVVKINGSPLNTVWKDECNVLDGTDATIFPPYRSADNISIVAYATDICRSIRGAYVGEGVYNGVRGHQYVVNLGDMSKNPKDACYCVKKCYKKGTVDLTKCQGAPLIGTLPHFYLADESYLDGVIGLNPDPEKHQITFIMEPITGVPLLARKRFQFNVDMHPIQFVNLTKNLRPTLFPVLWVEEALDLGPELMGFLQARLLTNLTLVDIVKWTLIVVGSGIGIAGIVKHQMEKEQRKKHERGASVSPAPSNTSQERLIGQSPSRSESEFSFKSNEMVMDPSRLRGMSKTTPPPIVPHPHMPTPPEVFTLERSLQERLSPEVGGIPPVEVPPSRLSLVRDMSPVHESSAPSMPPESTPVSGKSHRSMK
;
A
#
# COMPACT_ATOMS: atom_id res chain seq x y z
N MET A 1 2.61 -11.23 19.15
CA MET A 1 2.47 -9.78 18.91
C MET A 1 2.85 -9.51 17.46
N VAL A 2 2.01 -8.81 16.69
CA VAL A 2 2.23 -8.59 15.25
C VAL A 2 3.43 -7.65 15.06
N ASN A 3 4.42 -8.04 14.26
CA ASN A 3 5.61 -7.25 13.95
C ASN A 3 6.24 -7.72 12.63
N LEU A 4 7.23 -6.96 12.15
CA LEU A 4 8.01 -7.24 10.95
C LEU A 4 9.41 -7.79 11.28
N ALA A 5 9.57 -8.52 12.39
CA ALA A 5 10.83 -9.21 12.66
C ALA A 5 11.06 -10.33 11.63
N PRO A 6 12.29 -10.53 11.14
CA PRO A 6 12.61 -11.63 10.24
C PRO A 6 12.20 -12.99 10.83
N GLY A 7 11.65 -13.86 9.97
CA GLY A 7 11.18 -15.21 10.35
C GLY A 7 9.75 -15.28 10.89
N GLY A 8 9.04 -14.16 10.96
CA GLY A 8 7.61 -14.12 11.26
C GLY A 8 6.73 -14.19 10.00
N GLU A 9 5.59 -14.87 10.10
CA GLU A 9 4.62 -15.03 8.99
C GLU A 9 4.13 -13.67 8.42
N ILE A 10 3.91 -12.68 9.29
CA ILE A 10 3.50 -11.32 8.87
C ILE A 10 4.63 -10.60 8.13
N HIS A 11 5.88 -10.80 8.54
CA HIS A 11 7.03 -10.25 7.82
C HIS A 11 7.09 -10.81 6.40
N ASP A 12 6.84 -12.12 6.23
CA ASP A 12 6.90 -12.77 4.93
C ASP A 12 5.77 -12.31 4.00
N ILE A 13 4.54 -12.20 4.52
CA ILE A 13 3.39 -11.62 3.78
C ILE A 13 3.66 -10.15 3.40
N TRP A 14 4.22 -9.35 4.31
CA TRP A 14 4.53 -7.94 4.05
C TRP A 14 5.66 -7.77 3.03
N LYS A 15 6.65 -8.68 3.03
CA LYS A 15 7.78 -8.69 2.11
C LYS A 15 7.37 -9.14 0.71
N ASP A 16 6.55 -10.18 0.58
CA ASP A 16 6.09 -10.75 -0.68
C ASP A 16 4.59 -11.01 -0.56
N ILE A 17 3.76 -10.11 -1.09
CA ILE A 17 2.31 -10.18 -0.92
C ILE A 17 1.81 -11.42 -1.68
N PRO A 18 1.15 -12.38 -1.01
CA PRO A 18 0.81 -13.68 -1.60
C PRO A 18 -0.41 -13.62 -2.54
N GLN A 19 -0.73 -12.43 -3.07
CA GLN A 19 -1.75 -12.24 -4.10
C GLN A 19 -1.35 -11.11 -5.04
N SER A 20 -1.81 -11.19 -6.29
CA SER A 20 -1.73 -10.07 -7.21
C SER A 20 -2.80 -9.02 -6.92
N LEU A 21 -2.56 -7.80 -7.37
CA LEU A 21 -3.53 -6.71 -7.39
C LEU A 21 -4.00 -6.50 -8.84
N ASP A 22 -5.24 -6.06 -9.02
CA ASP A 22 -5.72 -5.63 -10.33
C ASP A 22 -5.24 -4.20 -10.59
N PHE A 23 -4.60 -3.96 -11.73
CA PHE A 23 -4.05 -2.67 -12.11
C PHE A 23 -4.60 -2.25 -13.48
N ASN A 24 -5.51 -1.29 -13.49
CA ASN A 24 -6.29 -0.91 -14.67
C ASN A 24 -5.88 0.48 -15.16
N PHE A 25 -5.78 0.64 -16.48
CA PHE A 25 -5.52 1.93 -17.13
C PHE A 25 -6.69 2.37 -18.00
N TRP A 26 -6.96 3.66 -18.01
CA TRP A 26 -7.83 4.33 -18.97
C TRP A 26 -7.08 5.50 -19.59
N VAL A 27 -7.13 5.61 -20.90
CA VAL A 27 -6.41 6.64 -21.67
C VAL A 27 -7.41 7.61 -22.29
N TRP A 28 -7.09 8.91 -22.25
CA TRP A 28 -7.90 9.95 -22.85
C TRP A 28 -7.51 10.17 -24.32
N ASN A 29 -8.29 9.60 -25.23
CA ASN A 29 -8.12 9.78 -26.67
C ASN A 29 -8.69 11.13 -27.13
N VAL A 30 -7.89 11.93 -27.85
CA VAL A 30 -8.33 13.22 -28.41
C VAL A 30 -9.00 13.03 -29.76
N THR A 31 -10.25 13.46 -29.88
CA THR A 31 -11.01 13.31 -31.14
C THR A 31 -10.89 14.51 -32.08
N ASN A 32 -10.45 15.67 -31.58
CA ASN A 32 -10.28 16.90 -32.35
C ASN A 32 -8.88 17.56 -32.25
N PRO A 33 -7.76 16.80 -32.37
CA PRO A 33 -6.42 17.29 -32.05
C PRO A 33 -5.99 18.54 -32.84
N MET A 34 -6.35 18.64 -34.12
CA MET A 34 -5.98 19.78 -34.97
C MET A 34 -6.81 21.04 -34.69
N GLU A 35 -8.01 20.90 -34.14
CA GLU A 35 -8.78 22.04 -33.65
C GLU A 35 -8.18 22.56 -32.36
N VAL A 36 -7.78 21.66 -31.44
CA VAL A 36 -7.08 22.02 -30.20
C VAL A 36 -5.76 22.70 -30.49
N GLN A 37 -5.01 22.21 -31.48
CA GLN A 37 -3.77 22.84 -31.96
C GLN A 37 -3.98 24.30 -32.46
N ARG A 38 -5.22 24.66 -32.81
CA ARG A 38 -5.64 26.00 -33.23
C ARG A 38 -6.38 26.78 -32.14
N GLY A 39 -6.45 26.26 -30.91
CA GLY A 39 -7.04 26.93 -29.75
C GLY A 39 -8.46 26.49 -29.39
N ALA A 40 -9.02 25.48 -30.04
CA ALA A 40 -10.30 24.91 -29.66
C ALA A 40 -10.22 24.14 -28.33
N LYS A 41 -11.38 23.89 -27.72
CA LYS A 41 -11.50 23.08 -26.51
C LYS A 41 -11.28 21.59 -26.86
N PRO A 42 -10.46 20.83 -26.10
CA PRO A 42 -10.29 19.40 -26.32
C PRO A 42 -11.57 18.61 -26.10
N VAL A 43 -11.86 17.69 -27.03
CA VAL A 43 -12.90 16.68 -26.92
C VAL A 43 -12.21 15.34 -26.70
N LEU A 44 -12.50 14.73 -25.55
CA LEU A 44 -11.84 13.54 -25.06
C LEU A 44 -12.81 12.36 -25.05
N GLN A 45 -12.28 11.21 -25.43
CA GLN A 45 -12.95 9.93 -25.34
C GLN A 45 -12.12 9.03 -24.43
N GLU A 46 -12.76 8.47 -23.40
CA GLU A 46 -12.13 7.48 -22.55
C GLU A 46 -11.96 6.15 -23.30
N VAL A 47 -10.77 5.55 -23.22
CA VAL A 47 -10.46 4.23 -23.78
C VAL A 47 -9.86 3.36 -22.67
N GLY A 48 -10.56 2.28 -22.31
CA GLY A 48 -10.15 1.35 -21.26
C GLY A 48 -11.32 0.52 -20.71
N PRO A 49 -11.09 -0.30 -19.68
CA PRO A 49 -9.80 -0.50 -19.02
C PRO A 49 -8.84 -1.38 -19.82
N PHE A 50 -7.55 -1.04 -19.79
CA PHE A 50 -6.46 -1.96 -20.08
C PHE A 50 -6.04 -2.60 -18.75
N CYS A 51 -6.40 -3.85 -18.55
CA CYS A 51 -6.22 -4.58 -17.31
C CYS A 51 -4.85 -5.26 -17.26
N TYR A 52 -4.15 -5.07 -16.15
CA TYR A 52 -2.94 -5.77 -15.78
C TYR A 52 -3.13 -6.39 -14.40
N ILE A 53 -2.37 -7.43 -14.09
CA ILE A 53 -2.11 -7.82 -12.70
C ILE A 53 -0.77 -7.26 -12.26
N GLU A 54 -0.71 -6.76 -11.04
CA GLU A 54 0.49 -6.25 -10.39
C GLU A 54 0.92 -7.20 -9.27
N TRP A 55 2.19 -7.58 -9.27
CA TRP A 55 2.85 -8.26 -8.15
C TRP A 55 3.76 -7.27 -7.44
N LYS A 56 3.69 -7.23 -6.10
CA LYS A 56 4.49 -6.34 -5.26
C LYS A 56 5.40 -7.12 -4.33
N LYS A 57 6.68 -6.78 -4.35
CA LYS A 57 7.70 -7.34 -3.46
C LYS A 57 8.57 -6.25 -2.86
N LYS A 58 9.13 -6.53 -1.70
CA LYS A 58 10.19 -5.74 -1.06
C LYS A 58 11.49 -6.49 -1.21
N VAL A 59 12.50 -5.82 -1.76
CA VAL A 59 13.82 -6.39 -2.05
C VAL A 59 14.92 -5.57 -1.37
N ASP A 60 16.13 -6.11 -1.38
CA ASP A 60 17.32 -5.48 -0.79
C ASP A 60 17.11 -5.07 0.67
N LEU A 61 16.49 -5.94 1.47
CA LEU A 61 16.14 -5.64 2.85
C LEU A 61 17.40 -5.51 3.71
N VAL A 62 17.44 -4.47 4.53
CA VAL A 62 18.48 -4.23 5.53
C VAL A 62 17.81 -4.09 6.88
N ASP A 63 18.00 -5.08 7.75
CA ASP A 63 17.48 -5.08 9.12
C ASP A 63 18.39 -4.24 10.04
N ASN A 64 17.78 -3.35 10.82
CA ASN A 64 18.44 -2.57 11.86
C ASN A 64 17.75 -2.82 13.22
N PRO A 65 18.20 -3.82 13.99
CA PRO A 65 17.55 -4.19 15.24
C PRO A 65 17.72 -3.16 16.35
N ALA A 66 18.79 -2.35 16.33
CA ALA A 66 19.05 -1.36 17.36
C ALA A 66 17.97 -0.25 17.40
N ASP A 67 17.47 0.13 16.22
CA ASP A 67 16.48 1.19 16.07
C ASP A 67 15.04 0.68 15.84
N ASP A 68 14.83 -0.64 15.89
CA ASP A 68 13.56 -1.29 15.48
C ASP A 68 13.15 -0.94 14.04
N GLU A 69 14.12 -0.91 13.11
CA GLU A 69 13.94 -0.43 11.73
C GLU A 69 14.28 -1.50 10.69
N ILE A 70 13.61 -1.45 9.54
CA ILE A 70 13.96 -2.22 8.34
C ILE A 70 13.91 -1.31 7.11
N THR A 71 14.93 -1.40 6.26
CA THR A 71 15.04 -0.61 5.02
C THR A 71 14.93 -1.51 3.80
N TYR A 72 14.19 -1.09 2.77
CA TYR A 72 13.98 -1.89 1.56
C TYR A 72 13.76 -1.01 0.31
N SER A 73 13.84 -1.65 -0.87
CA SER A 73 13.36 -1.11 -2.14
C SER A 73 12.09 -1.86 -2.56
N SER A 74 11.12 -1.14 -3.14
CA SER A 74 9.93 -1.75 -3.72
C SER A 74 10.24 -2.31 -5.10
N LEU A 75 9.65 -3.45 -5.44
CA LEU A 75 9.74 -4.10 -6.75
C LEU A 75 8.34 -4.48 -7.20
N ASN A 76 7.89 -3.88 -8.31
CA ASN A 76 6.58 -4.13 -8.88
C ASN A 76 6.72 -4.75 -10.27
N THR A 77 5.83 -5.70 -10.61
CA THR A 77 5.81 -6.33 -11.93
C THR A 77 4.38 -6.38 -12.45
N TRP A 78 4.19 -5.96 -13.70
CA TRP A 78 2.88 -5.91 -14.34
C TRP A 78 2.77 -6.92 -15.49
N TYR A 79 1.65 -7.63 -15.54
CA TYR A 79 1.34 -8.59 -16.61
C TYR A 79 -0.03 -8.28 -17.22
N PHE A 80 -0.07 -8.05 -18.54
CA PHE A 80 -1.32 -7.74 -19.24
C PHE A 80 -2.31 -8.90 -19.16
N GLN A 81 -3.58 -8.59 -18.89
CA GLN A 81 -4.67 -9.54 -18.81
C GLN A 81 -5.58 -9.38 -20.04
N LYS A 82 -5.34 -10.21 -21.06
CA LYS A 82 -6.06 -10.13 -22.34
C LYS A 82 -7.56 -10.38 -22.17
N GLU A 83 -7.93 -11.31 -21.31
CA GLU A 83 -9.32 -11.70 -21.06
C GLU A 83 -10.08 -10.60 -20.32
N LYS A 84 -9.46 -9.98 -19.31
CA LYS A 84 -10.06 -8.86 -18.56
C LYS A 84 -10.14 -7.57 -19.39
N SER A 85 -9.22 -7.39 -20.35
CA SER A 85 -9.19 -6.21 -21.23
C SER A 85 -10.06 -6.36 -22.49
N TYR A 86 -10.57 -7.55 -22.80
CA TYR A 86 -11.30 -7.81 -24.05
C TYR A 86 -12.48 -6.82 -24.24
N PRO A 87 -12.66 -6.24 -25.45
CA PRO A 87 -11.99 -6.54 -26.72
C PRO A 87 -10.65 -5.82 -26.95
N LEU A 88 -10.16 -5.04 -25.97
CA LEU A 88 -8.91 -4.30 -26.08
C LEU A 88 -7.69 -5.22 -26.01
N THR A 89 -6.65 -4.84 -26.78
CA THR A 89 -5.42 -5.62 -26.97
C THR A 89 -4.17 -4.92 -26.49
N GLY A 90 -4.25 -3.60 -26.26
CA GLY A 90 -3.12 -2.71 -26.03
C GLY A 90 -2.52 -2.15 -27.34
N ASP A 91 -2.85 -2.72 -28.51
CA ASP A 91 -2.41 -2.21 -29.81
C ASP A 91 -3.32 -1.10 -30.36
N GLU A 92 -4.40 -0.75 -29.64
CA GLU A 92 -5.29 0.36 -29.99
C GLU A 92 -4.50 1.66 -30.10
N ILE A 93 -4.72 2.37 -31.20
CA ILE A 93 -4.07 3.65 -31.46
C ILE A 93 -4.94 4.76 -30.87
N VAL A 94 -4.35 5.55 -29.99
CA VAL A 94 -4.97 6.73 -29.39
C VAL A 94 -4.18 7.98 -29.75
N THR A 95 -4.86 9.11 -29.81
CA THR A 95 -4.25 10.42 -29.97
C THR A 95 -4.08 11.06 -28.60
N ILE A 96 -2.87 11.47 -28.22
CA ILE A 96 -2.57 12.14 -26.94
C ILE A 96 -1.56 13.28 -27.14
N PRO A 97 -1.41 14.22 -26.18
CA PRO A 97 -0.29 15.14 -26.18
C PRO A 97 1.05 14.39 -26.14
N HIS A 98 2.04 14.89 -26.88
CA HIS A 98 3.37 14.30 -26.93
C HIS A 98 4.11 14.54 -25.61
N LEU A 99 4.09 13.55 -24.71
CA LEU A 99 4.52 13.73 -23.31
C LEU A 99 6.01 14.11 -23.16
N PRO A 100 6.99 13.48 -23.83
CA PRO A 100 8.38 13.92 -23.81
C PRO A 100 8.60 15.33 -24.35
N LEU A 101 7.91 15.69 -25.43
CA LEU A 101 7.95 17.03 -26.00
C LEU A 101 7.41 18.04 -24.99
N MET A 102 6.19 17.84 -24.49
CA MET A 102 5.58 18.73 -23.50
C MET A 102 6.43 18.82 -22.23
N SER A 103 6.99 17.70 -21.78
CA SER A 103 7.88 17.66 -20.62
C SER A 103 9.13 18.51 -20.84
N MET A 104 9.80 18.32 -21.99
CA MET A 104 10.98 19.11 -22.36
C MET A 104 10.66 20.61 -22.43
N LEU A 105 9.52 20.99 -23.02
CA LEU A 105 9.14 22.39 -23.18
C LEU A 105 8.80 23.05 -21.83
N ILE A 106 8.00 22.40 -20.99
CA ILE A 106 7.59 22.93 -19.68
C ILE A 106 8.79 23.01 -18.73
N VAL A 107 9.62 21.96 -18.67
CA VAL A 107 10.87 22.01 -17.88
C VAL A 107 11.76 23.13 -18.40
N ALA A 108 11.90 23.28 -19.72
CA ALA A 108 12.76 24.31 -20.26
C ALA A 108 12.29 25.74 -19.93
N GLU A 109 10.97 25.97 -19.95
CA GLU A 109 10.38 27.25 -19.57
C GLU A 109 10.56 27.55 -18.08
N GLN A 110 10.47 26.52 -17.22
CA GLN A 110 10.55 26.68 -15.78
C GLN A 110 11.98 26.77 -15.21
N ASP A 111 12.97 26.20 -15.90
CA ASP A 111 14.34 26.07 -15.39
C ASP A 111 15.37 26.92 -16.14
N PHE A 112 15.08 27.37 -17.36
CA PHE A 112 16.03 28.15 -18.17
C PHE A 112 15.53 29.55 -18.51
N PRO A 113 16.46 30.50 -18.78
CA PRO A 113 16.10 31.83 -19.26
C PRO A 113 15.31 31.78 -20.59
N PRO A 114 14.36 32.70 -20.83
CA PRO A 114 13.50 32.68 -22.02
C PRO A 114 14.25 32.63 -23.36
N ALA A 115 15.44 33.23 -23.45
CA ALA A 115 16.27 33.17 -24.65
C ALA A 115 16.62 31.73 -25.07
N MET A 116 16.78 30.80 -24.12
CA MET A 116 17.08 29.40 -24.39
C MET A 116 15.91 28.65 -25.03
N LEU A 117 14.67 29.13 -24.89
CA LEU A 117 13.50 28.52 -25.52
C LEU A 117 13.55 28.61 -27.06
N THR A 118 14.24 29.62 -27.62
CA THR A 118 14.47 29.70 -29.06
C THR A 118 15.32 28.53 -29.58
N LEU A 119 16.33 28.12 -28.80
CA LEU A 119 17.17 26.97 -29.10
C LEU A 119 16.37 25.67 -28.99
N VAL A 120 15.54 25.54 -27.94
CA VAL A 120 14.67 24.38 -27.75
C VAL A 120 13.70 24.25 -28.92
N ASN A 121 13.04 25.34 -29.33
CA ASN A 121 12.14 25.37 -30.49
C ASN A 121 12.84 24.92 -31.78
N ALA A 122 14.09 25.34 -32.01
CA ALA A 122 14.89 24.89 -33.16
C ALA A 122 15.36 23.42 -33.07
N ALA A 123 15.49 22.86 -31.86
CA ALA A 123 15.88 21.47 -31.62
C ALA A 123 14.73 20.48 -31.83
N ILE A 124 13.47 20.90 -31.64
CA ILE A 124 12.28 20.05 -31.79
C ILE A 124 12.34 19.16 -33.06
N PRO A 125 12.48 19.70 -34.29
CA PRO A 125 12.51 18.88 -35.50
C PRO A 125 13.75 17.99 -35.62
N LYS A 126 14.81 18.26 -34.84
CA LYS A 126 16.04 17.44 -34.81
C LYS A 126 15.90 16.22 -33.91
N ILE A 127 15.01 16.27 -32.91
CA ILE A 127 14.79 15.21 -31.91
C ILE A 127 13.58 14.35 -32.28
N TYR A 128 12.48 15.00 -32.68
CA TYR A 128 11.19 14.35 -32.91
C TYR A 128 10.80 14.29 -34.39
N GLY A 129 11.62 14.85 -35.28
CA GLY A 129 11.27 15.00 -36.69
C GLY A 129 10.25 16.12 -36.93
N LYS A 130 9.77 16.24 -38.17
CA LYS A 130 8.78 17.27 -38.52
C LYS A 130 7.45 16.96 -37.82
N MET A 131 6.95 17.92 -37.05
CA MET A 131 5.67 17.84 -36.35
C MET A 131 4.75 18.97 -36.77
N ASP A 132 3.50 18.63 -37.09
CA ASP A 132 2.45 19.60 -37.43
C ASP A 132 1.53 19.92 -36.22
N SER A 133 1.65 19.16 -35.13
CA SER A 133 0.93 19.40 -33.88
C SER A 133 1.70 18.91 -32.66
N VAL A 134 1.28 19.33 -31.46
CA VAL A 134 1.76 18.79 -30.17
C VAL A 134 1.18 17.41 -29.84
N PHE A 135 0.26 16.89 -30.65
CA PHE A 135 -0.35 15.59 -30.46
C PHE A 135 0.37 14.53 -31.31
N LEU A 136 0.38 13.30 -30.82
CA LEU A 136 0.78 12.13 -31.60
C LEU A 136 -0.27 11.02 -31.52
N ASN A 137 -0.23 10.15 -32.53
CA ASN A 137 -0.91 8.87 -32.52
C ASN A 137 0.04 7.81 -31.98
N ILE A 138 -0.40 7.04 -30.99
CA ILE A 138 0.44 6.04 -30.33
C ILE A 138 -0.40 4.83 -29.92
N LYS A 139 0.22 3.65 -29.94
CA LYS A 139 -0.39 2.44 -29.36
C LYS A 139 -0.40 2.54 -27.85
N VAL A 140 -1.47 2.10 -27.20
CA VAL A 140 -1.55 2.14 -25.74
C VAL A 140 -0.40 1.37 -25.07
N LYS A 141 0.02 0.22 -25.62
CA LYS A 141 1.17 -0.51 -25.08
C LYS A 141 2.49 0.26 -25.15
N ASP A 142 2.70 1.05 -26.20
CA ASP A 142 3.92 1.85 -26.38
C ASP A 142 3.91 3.03 -25.40
N LEU A 143 2.73 3.62 -25.15
CA LEU A 143 2.57 4.63 -24.11
C LEU A 143 2.87 4.08 -22.71
N LEU A 144 2.34 2.90 -22.39
CA LEU A 144 2.39 2.35 -21.04
C LEU A 144 3.73 1.64 -20.74
N PHE A 145 4.26 0.83 -21.65
CA PHE A 145 5.40 -0.06 -21.39
C PHE A 145 6.51 0.02 -22.43
N ASP A 146 6.24 -0.28 -23.71
CA ASP A 146 7.30 -0.51 -24.73
C ASP A 146 8.08 0.77 -25.07
N GLY A 147 7.41 1.91 -24.94
CA GLY A 147 7.98 3.24 -25.09
C GLY A 147 8.11 3.71 -26.53
N TYR A 148 8.11 5.03 -26.68
CA TYR A 148 8.30 5.69 -27.97
C TYR A 148 9.58 6.53 -27.98
N PRO A 149 10.23 6.66 -29.16
CA PRO A 149 11.62 7.10 -29.24
C PRO A 149 11.81 8.60 -29.05
N ILE A 150 12.90 8.93 -28.37
CA ILE A 150 13.52 10.25 -28.31
C ILE A 150 14.89 10.13 -28.98
N ASP A 151 15.04 10.70 -30.17
CA ASP A 151 16.25 10.58 -30.97
C ASP A 151 17.24 11.71 -30.65
N CYS A 152 18.32 11.37 -29.94
CA CYS A 152 19.40 12.28 -29.60
C CYS A 152 20.68 12.00 -30.42
N THR A 153 20.55 11.38 -31.60
CA THR A 153 21.68 11.05 -32.48
C THR A 153 22.05 12.15 -33.47
N SER A 154 21.25 13.21 -33.56
CA SER A 154 21.52 14.35 -34.43
C SER A 154 22.95 14.90 -34.21
N ARG A 155 23.67 15.13 -35.31
CA ARG A 155 25.03 15.73 -35.29
C ARG A 155 25.01 17.25 -35.21
N ASP A 156 23.84 17.84 -35.43
CA ASP A 156 23.59 19.27 -35.37
C ASP A 156 23.88 19.83 -33.96
N LEU A 157 24.54 20.99 -33.87
CA LEU A 157 24.95 21.59 -32.60
C LEU A 157 23.75 21.88 -31.69
N ILE A 158 22.62 22.31 -32.26
CA ILE A 158 21.41 22.67 -31.52
C ILE A 158 20.79 21.40 -30.91
N GLY A 159 20.59 20.38 -31.74
CA GLY A 159 20.06 19.10 -31.30
C GLY A 159 20.94 18.46 -30.20
N ARG A 160 22.26 18.46 -30.40
CA ARG A 160 23.21 17.95 -29.40
C ARG A 160 23.12 18.69 -28.07
N THR A 161 23.03 20.02 -28.11
CA THR A 161 22.99 20.86 -26.90
C THR A 161 21.77 20.53 -26.04
N VAL A 162 20.58 20.46 -26.65
CA VAL A 162 19.35 20.08 -25.92
C VAL A 162 19.43 18.63 -25.42
N CYS A 163 19.99 17.73 -26.22
CA CYS A 163 20.15 16.32 -25.83
C CYS A 163 21.13 16.08 -24.67
N VAL A 164 22.02 17.03 -24.34
CA VAL A 164 22.80 16.97 -23.09
C VAL A 164 21.87 17.08 -21.89
N ALA A 165 20.89 17.98 -21.93
CA ALA A 165 19.90 18.13 -20.86
C ALA A 165 18.97 16.91 -20.78
N VAL A 166 18.54 16.35 -21.92
CA VAL A 166 17.77 15.08 -21.96
C VAL A 166 18.57 13.95 -21.30
N LYS A 167 19.87 13.82 -21.63
CA LYS A 167 20.74 12.81 -21.03
C LYS A 167 20.91 13.03 -19.52
N ALA A 168 21.09 14.26 -19.07
CA ALA A 168 21.20 14.60 -17.64
C ALA A 168 19.92 14.24 -16.87
N ASN A 169 18.75 14.34 -17.51
CA ASN A 169 17.45 14.03 -16.95
C ASN A 169 16.87 12.70 -17.47
N SER A 170 17.73 11.73 -17.83
CA SER A 170 17.29 10.47 -18.47
C SER A 170 16.79 9.41 -17.50
N LYS A 171 16.66 9.72 -16.19
CA LYS A 171 16.16 8.79 -15.17
C LYS A 171 14.80 8.14 -15.53
N PRO A 172 13.78 8.87 -16.03
CA PRO A 172 12.51 8.27 -16.42
C PRO A 172 12.54 7.64 -17.84
N LEU A 173 13.72 7.45 -18.44
CA LEU A 173 13.86 6.97 -19.81
C LEU A 173 14.63 5.66 -19.87
N VAL A 174 14.19 4.75 -20.75
CA VAL A 174 14.94 3.52 -21.07
C VAL A 174 15.96 3.85 -22.15
N LYS A 175 17.23 3.49 -21.94
CA LYS A 175 18.28 3.65 -22.96
C LYS A 175 18.10 2.60 -24.06
N ASN A 176 17.99 3.03 -25.31
CA ASN A 176 17.84 2.16 -26.48
C ASN A 176 18.97 2.38 -27.49
N GLY A 177 20.21 2.19 -27.03
CA GLY A 177 21.42 2.40 -27.82
C GLY A 177 22.11 3.75 -27.54
N ARG A 178 23.04 4.14 -28.42
CA ARG A 178 23.89 5.32 -28.22
C ARG A 178 23.11 6.60 -28.51
N ASN A 179 22.82 7.39 -27.47
CA ASN A 179 22.01 8.62 -27.54
C ASN A 179 20.60 8.42 -28.12
N LYS A 180 19.99 7.27 -27.84
CA LYS A 180 18.57 7.01 -28.13
C LYS A 180 17.90 6.57 -26.85
N TYR A 181 16.71 7.09 -26.62
CA TYR A 181 15.94 6.81 -25.41
C TYR A 181 14.51 6.44 -25.78
N LEU A 182 13.86 5.67 -24.93
CA LEU A 182 12.43 5.37 -25.01
C LEU A 182 11.76 5.96 -23.77
N PHE A 183 10.63 6.62 -23.98
CA PHE A 183 9.76 7.05 -22.91
C PHE A 183 8.50 6.19 -22.89
N SER A 184 8.14 5.68 -21.72
CA SER A 184 6.85 5.08 -21.39
C SER A 184 6.52 5.36 -19.93
N VAL A 185 5.25 5.21 -19.56
CA VAL A 185 4.75 5.52 -18.21
C VAL A 185 5.34 4.57 -17.16
N LEU A 186 5.43 3.28 -17.46
CA LEU A 186 5.90 2.24 -16.54
C LEU A 186 7.13 1.46 -17.02
N GLY A 187 7.68 1.74 -18.20
CA GLY A 187 8.79 0.94 -18.76
C GLY A 187 10.05 0.90 -17.89
N THR A 188 10.38 1.99 -17.20
CA THR A 188 11.52 2.01 -16.26
C THR A 188 11.22 1.41 -14.88
N LYS A 189 9.93 1.19 -14.57
CA LYS A 189 9.48 0.65 -13.27
C LYS A 189 9.23 -0.85 -13.32
N ASN A 190 8.86 -1.40 -14.48
CA ASN A 190 8.49 -2.81 -14.60
C ASN A 190 9.65 -3.74 -14.23
N ALA A 191 9.42 -4.62 -13.25
CA ALA A 191 10.38 -5.60 -12.75
C ALA A 191 11.75 -4.99 -12.39
N THR A 192 11.76 -3.74 -11.97
CA THR A 192 12.97 -2.99 -11.60
C THR A 192 12.83 -2.48 -10.17
N PRO A 193 13.76 -2.80 -9.25
CA PRO A 193 13.73 -2.25 -7.91
C PRO A 193 13.78 -0.72 -7.93
N GLU A 194 12.93 -0.07 -7.14
CA GLU A 194 12.94 1.38 -7.03
C GLU A 194 14.23 1.88 -6.39
N ASP A 195 14.79 2.96 -6.96
CA ASP A 195 15.92 3.68 -6.37
C ASP A 195 15.57 4.26 -4.99
N VAL A 196 14.28 4.56 -4.78
CA VAL A 196 13.77 5.09 -3.51
C VAL A 196 13.81 3.97 -2.47
N ARG A 197 14.56 4.20 -1.40
CA ARG A 197 14.64 3.28 -0.26
C ARG A 197 13.82 3.81 0.89
N LEU A 198 12.85 3.03 1.35
CA LEU A 198 12.05 3.34 2.53
C LEU A 198 12.64 2.63 3.75
N THR A 199 12.71 3.34 4.87
CA THR A 199 12.96 2.77 6.20
C THR A 199 11.68 2.85 7.01
N VAL A 200 11.23 1.71 7.53
CA VAL A 200 10.01 1.60 8.35
C VAL A 200 10.32 0.99 9.71
N LYS A 201 9.47 1.30 10.71
CA LYS A 201 9.52 0.63 12.02
C LYS A 201 8.99 -0.80 11.92
N LYS A 202 9.67 -1.76 12.55
CA LYS A 202 9.24 -3.17 12.56
C LYS A 202 8.13 -3.44 13.58
N GLY A 203 8.02 -2.60 14.61
CA GLY A 203 7.04 -2.74 15.67
C GLY A 203 7.36 -3.87 16.65
N THR A 204 8.63 -4.25 16.78
CA THR A 204 9.08 -5.22 17.80
C THR A 204 9.15 -4.58 19.18
N MET A 205 9.51 -3.30 19.24
CA MET A 205 9.50 -2.51 20.49
C MET A 205 8.10 -1.97 20.80
N ASN A 206 7.39 -1.49 19.77
CA ASN A 206 6.03 -0.98 19.90
C ASN A 206 5.19 -1.35 18.67
N THR A 207 4.22 -2.24 18.84
CA THR A 207 3.33 -2.68 17.74
C THR A 207 2.53 -1.55 17.11
N PHE A 208 2.26 -0.46 17.82
CA PHE A 208 1.55 0.68 17.25
C PHE A 208 2.37 1.48 16.25
N ASP A 209 3.69 1.24 16.19
CA ASP A 209 4.58 1.86 15.21
C ASP A 209 4.83 0.98 13.98
N ILE A 210 4.30 -0.25 13.92
CA ILE A 210 4.54 -1.17 12.81
C ILE A 210 4.28 -0.52 11.44
N GLY A 211 5.25 -0.67 10.53
CA GLY A 211 5.19 -0.16 9.16
C GLY A 211 5.29 1.37 9.04
N LYS A 212 5.41 2.11 10.14
CA LYS A 212 5.55 3.58 10.10
C LYS A 212 6.80 3.97 9.34
N VAL A 213 6.66 4.82 8.33
CA VAL A 213 7.78 5.32 7.53
C VAL A 213 8.54 6.36 8.35
N VAL A 214 9.83 6.12 8.54
CA VAL A 214 10.71 6.98 9.35
C VAL A 214 11.82 7.62 8.53
N LYS A 215 12.24 7.02 7.41
CA LYS A 215 13.23 7.60 6.51
C LYS A 215 12.91 7.29 5.05
N ILE A 216 13.26 8.23 4.18
CA ILE A 216 13.33 8.06 2.73
C ILE A 216 14.76 8.36 2.28
N ASN A 217 15.40 7.41 1.59
CA ASN A 217 16.80 7.50 1.18
C ASN A 217 17.76 7.88 2.34
N GLY A 218 17.48 7.34 3.53
CA GLY A 218 18.24 7.62 4.75
C GLY A 218 17.92 8.94 5.45
N SER A 219 17.09 9.82 4.86
CA SER A 219 16.68 11.09 5.44
C SER A 219 15.34 10.97 6.18
N PRO A 220 15.19 11.55 7.39
CA PRO A 220 13.91 11.56 8.12
C PRO A 220 12.87 12.54 7.56
N LEU A 221 13.29 13.39 6.62
CA LEU A 221 12.44 14.34 5.92
C LEU A 221 12.56 14.13 4.42
N ASN A 222 11.45 14.34 3.72
CA ASN A 222 11.46 14.49 2.27
C ASN A 222 12.18 15.80 1.88
N THR A 223 12.63 15.89 0.63
CA THR A 223 13.27 17.08 0.06
C THR A 223 12.46 17.70 -1.08
N VAL A 224 11.30 17.11 -1.42
CA VAL A 224 10.45 17.57 -2.54
C VAL A 224 9.74 18.88 -2.22
N TRP A 225 9.15 19.02 -1.03
CA TRP A 225 8.26 20.12 -0.67
C TRP A 225 8.98 21.20 0.15
N LYS A 226 8.22 22.18 0.66
CA LYS A 226 8.72 23.19 1.60
C LYS A 226 8.34 22.81 3.03
N ASP A 227 9.14 23.27 4.00
CA ASP A 227 8.78 23.31 5.43
C ASP A 227 8.15 22.01 5.97
N GLU A 228 6.98 22.12 6.61
CA GLU A 228 6.25 21.03 7.28
C GLU A 228 5.71 19.95 6.33
N CYS A 229 5.55 20.25 5.03
CA CYS A 229 5.10 19.28 4.04
C CYS A 229 6.13 18.17 3.75
N ASN A 230 7.37 18.33 4.22
CA ASN A 230 8.42 17.32 4.10
C ASN A 230 8.37 16.25 5.20
N VAL A 231 7.51 16.39 6.21
CA VAL A 231 7.38 15.41 7.28
C VAL A 231 6.80 14.10 6.74
N LEU A 232 7.47 13.00 7.06
CA LEU A 232 7.00 11.65 6.77
C LEU A 232 5.99 11.23 7.85
N ASP A 233 4.82 10.76 7.45
CA ASP A 233 3.78 10.32 8.39
C ASP A 233 3.04 9.10 7.82
N GLY A 234 2.54 8.25 8.73
CA GLY A 234 1.87 7.02 8.37
C GLY A 234 2.79 5.88 7.90
N THR A 235 2.19 4.90 7.24
CA THR A 235 2.89 3.70 6.72
C THR A 235 3.10 3.77 5.21
N ASP A 236 3.62 2.70 4.61
CA ASP A 236 3.74 2.54 3.14
C ASP A 236 2.43 2.09 2.45
N ALA A 237 1.30 2.12 3.17
CA ALA A 237 0.00 1.59 2.75
C ALA A 237 -0.08 0.07 2.49
N THR A 238 0.97 -0.71 2.76
CA THR A 238 0.94 -2.18 2.64
C THR A 238 0.67 -2.88 3.96
N ILE A 239 0.90 -2.18 5.08
CA ILE A 239 0.55 -2.61 6.43
C ILE A 239 0.15 -1.39 7.25
N PHE A 240 -0.77 -1.56 8.20
CA PHE A 240 -1.17 -0.51 9.13
C PHE A 240 -1.09 -1.03 10.57
N PRO A 241 -0.88 -0.15 11.56
CA PRO A 241 -0.91 -0.58 12.95
C PRO A 241 -2.30 -1.05 13.37
N PRO A 242 -2.41 -1.95 14.37
CA PRO A 242 -3.69 -2.47 14.82
C PRO A 242 -4.53 -1.40 15.52
N TYR A 243 -5.79 -1.73 15.80
CA TYR A 243 -6.77 -0.90 16.51
C TYR A 243 -6.97 0.47 15.85
N ARG A 244 -7.40 0.46 14.58
CA ARG A 244 -7.74 1.67 13.84
C ARG A 244 -9.13 2.18 14.25
N SER A 245 -9.18 3.43 14.69
CA SER A 245 -10.41 4.09 15.10
C SER A 245 -11.20 4.59 13.91
N ALA A 246 -12.52 4.75 14.09
CA ALA A 246 -13.40 5.44 13.16
C ALA A 246 -13.16 6.97 13.20
N ASP A 247 -11.99 7.41 12.75
CA ASP A 247 -11.57 8.82 12.75
C ASP A 247 -10.73 9.18 11.51
N ASN A 248 -10.35 10.46 11.39
CA ASN A 248 -9.61 10.98 10.23
C ASN A 248 -8.08 10.98 10.43
N ILE A 249 -7.57 10.34 11.48
CA ILE A 249 -6.15 10.35 11.85
C ILE A 249 -5.53 8.96 11.87
N SER A 250 -6.35 7.91 11.98
CA SER A 250 -5.91 6.53 12.11
C SER A 250 -5.29 5.97 10.84
N ILE A 251 -5.71 6.49 9.67
CA ILE A 251 -5.29 6.00 8.36
C ILE A 251 -4.46 7.06 7.66
N VAL A 252 -3.15 6.86 7.68
CA VAL A 252 -2.17 7.74 7.04
C VAL A 252 -1.18 6.88 6.31
N ALA A 253 -0.86 7.25 5.08
CA ALA A 253 0.16 6.58 4.31
C ALA A 253 1.05 7.58 3.58
N TYR A 254 2.35 7.33 3.58
CA TYR A 254 3.30 7.99 2.70
C TYR A 254 3.26 7.31 1.33
N ALA A 255 2.77 8.04 0.34
CA ALA A 255 2.70 7.56 -1.04
C ALA A 255 3.96 8.00 -1.79
N THR A 256 4.84 7.05 -2.12
CA THR A 256 6.10 7.30 -2.86
C THR A 256 5.85 7.87 -4.25
N ASP A 257 4.78 7.45 -4.92
CA ASP A 257 4.43 7.93 -6.27
C ASP A 257 4.07 9.42 -6.33
N ILE A 258 3.67 10.01 -5.19
CA ILE A 258 3.37 11.45 -5.10
C ILE A 258 4.22 12.14 -4.03
N CYS A 259 5.21 11.45 -3.48
CA CYS A 259 6.19 11.93 -2.51
C CYS A 259 5.60 12.64 -1.27
N ARG A 260 4.41 12.27 -0.78
CA ARG A 260 3.82 12.90 0.41
C ARG A 260 2.92 11.95 1.19
N SER A 261 2.66 12.32 2.44
CA SER A 261 1.68 11.66 3.28
C SER A 261 0.25 12.07 2.89
N ILE A 262 -0.64 11.08 2.86
CA ILE A 262 -2.06 11.21 2.54
C ILE A 262 -2.88 10.57 3.66
N ARG A 263 -4.01 11.21 4.01
CA ARG A 263 -4.87 10.80 5.11
C ARG A 263 -6.22 10.32 4.59
N GLY A 264 -6.69 9.18 5.11
CA GLY A 264 -8.05 8.69 4.89
C GLY A 264 -9.02 9.36 5.86
N ALA A 265 -10.11 9.89 5.33
CA ALA A 265 -11.24 10.40 6.09
C ALA A 265 -12.29 9.29 6.27
N TYR A 266 -12.72 9.04 7.51
CA TYR A 266 -13.74 8.06 7.82
C TYR A 266 -15.10 8.51 7.27
N VAL A 267 -15.83 7.59 6.62
CA VAL A 267 -17.15 7.88 6.05
C VAL A 267 -18.27 6.95 6.53
N GLY A 268 -17.93 5.83 7.16
CA GLY A 268 -18.93 4.90 7.69
C GLY A 268 -18.42 3.47 7.81
N GLU A 269 -19.33 2.55 8.12
CA GLU A 269 -19.07 1.11 8.16
C GLU A 269 -19.14 0.52 6.75
N GLY A 270 -18.29 -0.46 6.47
CA GLY A 270 -18.26 -1.25 5.25
C GLY A 270 -18.24 -2.75 5.57
N VAL A 271 -18.63 -3.56 4.59
CA VAL A 271 -18.60 -5.03 4.71
C VAL A 271 -17.95 -5.60 3.47
N TYR A 272 -17.00 -6.51 3.65
CA TYR A 272 -16.35 -7.25 2.57
C TYR A 272 -16.24 -8.72 2.95
N ASN A 273 -16.79 -9.61 2.11
CA ASN A 273 -16.85 -11.06 2.35
C ASN A 273 -17.29 -11.45 3.78
N GLY A 274 -18.31 -10.77 4.30
CA GLY A 274 -18.87 -11.02 5.63
C GLY A 274 -18.08 -10.43 6.80
N VAL A 275 -16.92 -9.81 6.55
CA VAL A 275 -16.11 -9.12 7.56
C VAL A 275 -16.48 -7.64 7.58
N ARG A 276 -16.79 -7.11 8.77
CA ARG A 276 -17.05 -5.67 8.97
C ARG A 276 -15.73 -4.90 9.02
N GLY A 277 -15.73 -3.70 8.44
CA GLY A 277 -14.60 -2.79 8.48
C GLY A 277 -15.04 -1.34 8.45
N HIS A 278 -14.12 -0.44 8.78
CA HIS A 278 -14.34 0.99 8.61
C HIS A 278 -14.00 1.41 7.18
N GLN A 279 -14.89 2.17 6.56
CA GLN A 279 -14.69 2.75 5.24
C GLN A 279 -14.06 4.14 5.34
N TYR A 280 -13.01 4.35 4.54
CA TYR A 280 -12.30 5.62 4.42
C TYR A 280 -12.23 6.08 2.97
N VAL A 281 -12.14 7.39 2.79
CA VAL A 281 -11.98 8.05 1.49
C VAL A 281 -10.83 9.04 1.54
N VAL A 282 -10.19 9.30 0.41
CA VAL A 282 -9.05 10.22 0.34
C VAL A 282 -9.38 11.43 -0.53
N ASN A 283 -8.91 12.60 -0.09
CA ASN A 283 -8.85 13.82 -0.89
C ASN A 283 -7.38 14.27 -1.08
N LEU A 284 -7.14 15.09 -2.11
CA LEU A 284 -5.80 15.59 -2.40
C LEU A 284 -5.52 16.97 -1.77
N GLY A 285 -6.49 17.56 -1.06
CA GLY A 285 -6.34 18.86 -0.38
C GLY A 285 -6.52 20.09 -1.28
N ASP A 286 -6.19 21.27 -0.74
CA ASP A 286 -6.31 22.56 -1.42
C ASP A 286 -5.09 23.46 -1.17
N MET A 287 -4.05 23.29 -1.98
CA MET A 287 -2.79 24.03 -1.88
C MET A 287 -2.94 25.53 -2.18
N SER A 288 -4.04 25.92 -2.82
CA SER A 288 -4.30 27.31 -3.21
C SER A 288 -4.96 28.13 -2.10
N LYS A 289 -5.78 27.49 -1.25
CA LYS A 289 -6.58 28.18 -0.23
C LYS A 289 -6.32 27.70 1.20
N ASN A 290 -5.88 26.45 1.40
CA ASN A 290 -5.59 25.92 2.73
C ASN A 290 -4.13 26.20 3.12
N PRO A 291 -3.87 27.01 4.17
CA PRO A 291 -2.51 27.33 4.59
C PRO A 291 -1.65 26.11 4.93
N LYS A 292 -2.24 25.03 5.45
CA LYS A 292 -1.53 23.77 5.77
C LYS A 292 -1.08 23.00 4.53
N ASP A 293 -1.72 23.23 3.38
CA ASP A 293 -1.36 22.59 2.12
C ASP A 293 -0.46 23.51 1.25
N ALA A 294 -0.28 24.77 1.64
CA ALA A 294 0.44 25.76 0.84
C ALA A 294 1.91 25.37 0.62
N CYS A 295 2.53 24.63 1.54
CA CYS A 295 3.91 24.18 1.40
C CYS A 295 4.13 23.09 0.33
N TYR A 296 3.05 22.47 -0.20
CA TYR A 296 3.12 21.61 -1.38
C TYR A 296 3.30 22.43 -2.68
N CYS A 297 3.10 23.75 -2.63
CA CYS A 297 3.35 24.63 -3.76
C CYS A 297 4.83 25.07 -3.80
N VAL A 298 5.60 24.49 -4.72
CA VAL A 298 7.03 24.83 -4.88
C VAL A 298 7.23 26.04 -5.79
N LYS A 299 6.83 25.94 -7.07
CA LYS A 299 6.96 27.02 -8.06
C LYS A 299 5.63 27.67 -8.41
N LYS A 300 4.64 26.85 -8.80
CA LYS A 300 3.29 27.27 -9.20
C LYS A 300 2.28 26.57 -8.31
N CYS A 301 1.29 27.32 -7.81
CA CYS A 301 0.22 26.75 -7.00
C CYS A 301 -0.95 26.42 -7.92
N TYR A 302 -1.22 25.14 -8.07
CA TYR A 302 -2.43 24.66 -8.72
C TYR A 302 -3.62 24.76 -7.76
N LYS A 303 -4.84 24.74 -8.31
CA LYS A 303 -6.07 24.83 -7.54
C LYS A 303 -6.35 23.52 -6.80
N LYS A 304 -7.39 23.52 -5.98
CA LYS A 304 -7.88 22.38 -5.22
C LYS A 304 -7.85 21.05 -6.00
N GLY A 305 -7.47 19.98 -5.30
CA GLY A 305 -7.55 18.60 -5.79
C GLY A 305 -6.43 18.21 -6.76
N THR A 306 -5.29 18.89 -6.70
CA THR A 306 -4.14 18.66 -7.59
C THR A 306 -2.87 18.34 -6.81
N VAL A 307 -1.92 17.64 -7.43
CA VAL A 307 -0.58 17.39 -6.86
C VAL A 307 0.47 17.62 -7.96
N ASP A 308 1.42 18.51 -7.74
CA ASP A 308 2.52 18.76 -8.68
C ASP A 308 3.59 17.66 -8.58
N LEU A 309 3.71 16.81 -9.60
CA LEU A 309 4.66 15.69 -9.61
C LEU A 309 6.01 16.06 -10.22
N THR A 310 6.21 17.31 -10.66
CA THR A 310 7.41 17.74 -11.40
C THR A 310 8.70 17.33 -10.70
N LYS A 311 8.81 17.65 -9.40
CA LYS A 311 10.00 17.35 -8.60
C LYS A 311 10.01 15.92 -8.05
N CYS A 312 8.85 15.30 -7.89
CA CYS A 312 8.71 13.94 -7.36
C CYS A 312 9.07 12.87 -8.42
N GLN A 313 8.45 12.96 -9.60
CA GLN A 313 8.59 12.00 -10.69
C GLN A 313 9.60 12.44 -11.75
N GLY A 314 10.11 13.69 -11.69
CA GLY A 314 11.05 14.22 -12.67
C GLY A 314 10.42 14.55 -14.04
N ALA A 315 9.09 14.61 -14.11
CA ALA A 315 8.32 14.98 -15.29
C ALA A 315 7.20 15.95 -14.87
N PRO A 316 6.90 17.01 -15.64
CA PRO A 316 5.94 18.05 -15.28
C PRO A 316 4.49 17.59 -15.45
N LEU A 317 4.13 16.56 -14.69
CA LEU A 317 2.80 15.97 -14.60
C LEU A 317 2.10 16.49 -13.36
N ILE A 318 0.80 16.71 -13.47
CA ILE A 318 -0.06 17.10 -12.37
C ILE A 318 -1.02 15.95 -12.09
N GLY A 319 -1.01 15.48 -10.85
CA GLY A 319 -1.90 14.44 -10.36
C GLY A 319 -3.25 14.99 -9.94
N THR A 320 -4.33 14.30 -10.28
CA THR A 320 -5.69 14.55 -9.76
C THR A 320 -6.38 13.23 -9.45
N LEU A 321 -7.59 13.26 -8.89
CA LEU A 321 -8.46 12.09 -8.99
C LEU A 321 -9.03 11.97 -10.42
N PRO A 322 -9.46 10.79 -10.86
CA PRO A 322 -10.04 10.60 -12.19
C PRO A 322 -11.18 11.56 -12.48
N HIS A 323 -11.27 12.00 -13.73
CA HIS A 323 -12.30 12.94 -14.21
C HIS A 323 -12.34 14.27 -13.42
N PHE A 324 -11.24 14.66 -12.78
CA PHE A 324 -11.18 15.81 -11.88
C PHE A 324 -12.15 15.73 -10.71
N TYR A 325 -12.49 14.52 -10.25
CA TYR A 325 -13.30 14.32 -9.05
C TYR A 325 -12.68 15.05 -7.84
N LEU A 326 -13.48 15.84 -7.12
CA LEU A 326 -13.07 16.70 -5.99
C LEU A 326 -12.02 17.78 -6.31
N ALA A 327 -11.66 17.99 -7.57
CA ALA A 327 -10.82 19.11 -7.99
C ALA A 327 -11.65 20.37 -8.24
N ASP A 328 -10.96 21.50 -8.44
CA ASP A 328 -11.61 22.76 -8.79
C ASP A 328 -12.39 22.65 -10.12
N GLU A 329 -13.67 23.07 -10.12
CA GLU A 329 -14.58 22.89 -11.25
C GLU A 329 -14.08 23.53 -12.55
N SER A 330 -13.24 24.57 -12.46
CA SER A 330 -12.67 25.21 -13.65
C SER A 330 -11.79 24.27 -14.49
N TYR A 331 -11.32 23.15 -13.94
CA TYR A 331 -10.62 22.12 -14.72
C TYR A 331 -11.57 21.36 -15.67
N LEU A 332 -12.83 21.16 -15.28
CA LEU A 332 -13.86 20.57 -16.14
C LEU A 332 -14.21 21.53 -17.29
N ASP A 333 -14.16 22.84 -17.06
CA ASP A 333 -14.38 23.84 -18.10
C ASP A 333 -13.28 23.84 -19.19
N GLY A 334 -12.12 23.26 -18.89
CA GLY A 334 -10.98 23.15 -19.81
C GLY A 334 -11.13 22.08 -20.90
N VAL A 335 -11.94 21.03 -20.67
CA VAL A 335 -12.07 19.87 -21.56
C VAL A 335 -13.53 19.39 -21.71
N ILE A 336 -13.83 18.64 -22.76
CA ILE A 336 -15.15 18.01 -23.00
C ILE A 336 -14.95 16.49 -22.93
N GLY A 337 -15.87 15.79 -22.25
CA GLY A 337 -15.86 14.31 -22.15
C GLY A 337 -15.67 13.76 -20.74
N LEU A 338 -15.31 14.61 -19.76
CA LEU A 338 -15.15 14.19 -18.37
C LEU A 338 -16.48 14.18 -17.63
N ASN A 339 -16.82 13.04 -17.03
CA ASN A 339 -17.94 12.87 -16.11
C ASN A 339 -17.49 12.36 -14.72
N PRO A 340 -17.21 13.24 -13.72
CA PRO A 340 -16.81 12.81 -12.38
C PRO A 340 -17.94 12.08 -11.65
N ASP A 341 -17.63 10.94 -11.03
CA ASP A 341 -18.56 10.05 -10.37
C ASP A 341 -17.91 9.55 -9.06
N PRO A 342 -18.52 9.78 -7.89
CA PRO A 342 -17.96 9.33 -6.62
C PRO A 342 -17.66 7.83 -6.58
N GLU A 343 -18.55 6.97 -7.09
CA GLU A 343 -18.39 5.51 -6.98
C GLU A 343 -17.23 5.01 -7.83
N LYS A 344 -16.97 5.66 -8.95
CA LYS A 344 -15.94 5.27 -9.93
C LYS A 344 -14.61 5.99 -9.74
N HIS A 345 -14.59 7.19 -9.18
CA HIS A 345 -13.40 8.05 -9.18
C HIS A 345 -12.91 8.43 -7.79
N GLN A 346 -13.62 8.03 -6.72
CA GLN A 346 -13.13 8.18 -5.36
C GLN A 346 -12.07 7.12 -5.03
N ILE A 347 -11.03 7.52 -4.30
CA ILE A 347 -10.14 6.59 -3.61
C ILE A 347 -10.84 6.09 -2.35
N THR A 348 -11.01 4.78 -2.21
CA THR A 348 -11.70 4.19 -1.05
C THR A 348 -10.95 2.99 -0.48
N PHE A 349 -11.07 2.80 0.83
CA PHE A 349 -10.52 1.68 1.58
C PHE A 349 -11.55 1.18 2.58
N ILE A 350 -11.69 -0.14 2.72
CA ILE A 350 -12.39 -0.76 3.83
C ILE A 350 -11.34 -1.50 4.63
N MET A 351 -11.18 -1.12 5.90
CA MET A 351 -10.15 -1.68 6.77
C MET A 351 -10.77 -2.38 7.97
N GLU A 352 -10.28 -3.57 8.30
CA GLU A 352 -10.70 -4.27 9.51
C GLU A 352 -10.09 -3.56 10.73
N PRO A 353 -10.93 -3.07 11.67
CA PRO A 353 -10.50 -2.13 12.71
C PRO A 353 -9.49 -2.71 13.70
N ILE A 354 -9.55 -4.00 14.03
CA ILE A 354 -8.72 -4.58 15.08
C ILE A 354 -7.31 -4.86 14.57
N THR A 355 -7.21 -5.51 13.41
CA THR A 355 -5.96 -5.94 12.79
C THR A 355 -5.31 -4.85 11.95
N GLY A 356 -6.08 -3.88 11.43
CA GLY A 356 -5.60 -2.87 10.51
C GLY A 356 -5.41 -3.38 9.08
N VAL A 357 -5.87 -4.60 8.76
CA VAL A 357 -5.75 -5.19 7.42
C VAL A 357 -6.75 -4.52 6.46
N PRO A 358 -6.30 -4.05 5.27
CA PRO A 358 -7.21 -3.59 4.24
C PRO A 358 -7.96 -4.79 3.64
N LEU A 359 -9.29 -4.77 3.76
CA LEU A 359 -10.18 -5.78 3.17
C LEU A 359 -10.44 -5.49 1.70
N LEU A 360 -10.61 -4.20 1.38
CA LEU A 360 -10.82 -3.68 0.05
C LEU A 360 -10.06 -2.36 -0.08
N ALA A 361 -9.37 -2.16 -1.20
CA ALA A 361 -8.80 -0.87 -1.57
C ALA A 361 -9.01 -0.59 -3.05
N ARG A 362 -9.34 0.65 -3.37
CA ARG A 362 -9.35 1.21 -4.72
C ARG A 362 -8.53 2.49 -4.69
N LYS A 363 -7.28 2.41 -5.11
CA LYS A 363 -6.44 3.60 -5.30
C LYS A 363 -6.60 4.07 -6.73
N ARG A 364 -6.94 5.33 -6.92
CA ARG A 364 -7.30 5.90 -8.22
C ARG A 364 -6.61 7.22 -8.42
N PHE A 365 -5.96 7.40 -9.56
CA PHE A 365 -5.15 8.58 -9.81
C PHE A 365 -5.08 8.92 -11.29
N GLN A 366 -5.16 10.21 -11.62
CA GLN A 366 -5.12 10.72 -12.98
C GLN A 366 -3.90 11.59 -13.20
N PHE A 367 -3.23 11.39 -14.34
CA PHE A 367 -2.08 12.15 -14.76
C PHE A 367 -2.49 13.17 -15.82
N ASN A 368 -2.07 14.41 -15.60
CA ASN A 368 -2.42 15.53 -16.44
C ASN A 368 -1.17 16.33 -16.84
N VAL A 369 -1.23 17.03 -17.97
CA VAL A 369 -0.19 17.96 -18.45
C VAL A 369 -0.76 19.37 -18.47
N ASP A 370 -0.04 20.33 -17.92
CA ASP A 370 -0.43 21.75 -17.97
C ASP A 370 -0.11 22.34 -19.36
N MET A 371 -1.06 22.26 -20.29
CA MET A 371 -0.89 22.73 -21.66
C MET A 371 -1.17 24.23 -21.75
N HIS A 372 -0.24 24.99 -22.29
CA HIS A 372 -0.37 26.44 -22.49
C HIS A 372 0.60 26.93 -23.58
N PRO A 373 0.43 28.16 -24.11
CA PRO A 373 1.40 28.79 -24.98
C PRO A 373 2.73 29.02 -24.26
N ILE A 374 3.82 28.52 -24.85
CA ILE A 374 5.18 28.71 -24.32
C ILE A 374 5.89 29.73 -25.20
N GLN A 375 6.53 30.71 -24.56
CA GLN A 375 7.18 31.79 -25.29
C GLN A 375 8.27 31.24 -26.22
N PHE A 376 8.38 31.82 -27.43
CA PHE A 376 9.33 31.42 -28.47
C PHE A 376 9.15 30.00 -29.05
N VAL A 377 8.11 29.27 -28.64
CA VAL A 377 7.81 27.94 -29.17
C VAL A 377 6.60 28.03 -30.11
N ASN A 378 6.85 27.95 -31.41
CA ASN A 378 5.81 28.15 -32.42
C ASN A 378 4.70 27.09 -32.34
N LEU A 379 5.07 25.85 -31.98
CA LEU A 379 4.16 24.71 -31.93
C LEU A 379 3.09 24.85 -30.84
N THR A 380 3.35 25.61 -29.77
CA THR A 380 2.39 25.78 -28.67
C THR A 380 1.65 27.12 -28.71
N LYS A 381 2.01 28.03 -29.64
CA LYS A 381 1.55 29.42 -29.68
C LYS A 381 0.03 29.61 -29.61
N ASN A 382 -0.73 28.73 -30.25
CA ASN A 382 -2.19 28.83 -30.36
C ASN A 382 -2.93 27.94 -29.34
N LEU A 383 -2.21 27.24 -28.46
CA LEU A 383 -2.85 26.38 -27.47
C LEU A 383 -3.66 27.22 -26.47
N ARG A 384 -4.79 26.70 -26.05
CA ARG A 384 -5.53 27.28 -24.93
C ARG A 384 -4.95 26.74 -23.62
N PRO A 385 -4.69 27.58 -22.60
CA PRO A 385 -4.33 27.12 -21.26
C PRO A 385 -5.36 26.13 -20.72
N THR A 386 -4.93 24.90 -20.42
CA THR A 386 -5.79 23.86 -19.85
C THR A 386 -4.96 22.81 -19.11
N LEU A 387 -5.51 22.28 -18.02
CA LEU A 387 -4.98 21.08 -17.39
C LEU A 387 -5.49 19.88 -18.20
N PHE A 388 -4.63 19.32 -19.04
CA PHE A 388 -5.01 18.30 -20.01
C PHE A 388 -4.86 16.89 -19.41
N PRO A 389 -5.93 16.12 -19.25
CA PRO A 389 -5.85 14.76 -18.72
C PRO A 389 -5.34 13.79 -19.79
N VAL A 390 -4.40 12.92 -19.43
CA VAL A 390 -3.73 12.00 -20.37
C VAL A 390 -4.21 10.58 -20.15
N LEU A 391 -4.16 10.11 -18.91
CA LEU A 391 -4.62 8.79 -18.52
C LEU A 391 -4.93 8.80 -17.02
N TRP A 392 -5.73 7.83 -16.58
CA TRP A 392 -5.89 7.53 -15.17
C TRP A 392 -5.77 6.04 -14.91
N VAL A 393 -5.43 5.72 -13.66
CA VAL A 393 -5.14 4.36 -13.21
C VAL A 393 -5.96 4.00 -11.99
N GLU A 394 -6.27 2.72 -11.86
CA GLU A 394 -6.79 2.10 -10.65
C GLU A 394 -5.87 0.96 -10.22
N GLU A 395 -5.36 1.01 -8.99
CA GLU A 395 -4.79 -0.14 -8.29
C GLU A 395 -5.85 -0.66 -7.31
N ALA A 396 -6.39 -1.84 -7.60
CA ALA A 396 -7.45 -2.49 -6.85
C ALA A 396 -6.92 -3.70 -6.08
N LEU A 397 -7.16 -3.68 -4.76
CA LEU A 397 -6.94 -4.81 -3.87
C LEU A 397 -8.30 -5.29 -3.36
N ASP A 398 -8.58 -6.55 -3.63
CA ASP A 398 -9.65 -7.31 -2.99
C ASP A 398 -8.97 -8.44 -2.20
N LEU A 399 -9.19 -8.49 -0.89
CA LEU A 399 -8.53 -9.50 -0.06
C LEU A 399 -9.01 -10.89 -0.48
N GLY A 400 -8.09 -11.69 -1.03
CA GLY A 400 -8.37 -12.99 -1.62
C GLY A 400 -8.73 -14.05 -0.58
N PRO A 401 -9.27 -15.21 -1.00
CA PRO A 401 -9.76 -16.24 -0.09
C PRO A 401 -8.67 -16.78 0.84
N GLU A 402 -7.43 -16.92 0.37
CA GLU A 402 -6.30 -17.41 1.16
C GLU A 402 -5.94 -16.46 2.31
N LEU A 403 -5.73 -15.17 2.00
CA LEU A 403 -5.47 -14.14 3.01
C LEU A 403 -6.69 -13.87 3.90
N MET A 404 -7.90 -14.01 3.37
CA MET A 404 -9.13 -13.91 4.16
C MET A 404 -9.24 -15.05 5.18
N GLY A 405 -8.94 -16.29 4.76
CA GLY A 405 -8.90 -17.45 5.63
C GLY A 405 -7.84 -17.28 6.72
N PHE A 406 -6.66 -16.77 6.36
CA PHE A 406 -5.62 -16.39 7.32
C PHE A 406 -6.12 -15.36 8.35
N LEU A 407 -6.71 -14.25 7.89
CA LEU A 407 -7.25 -13.19 8.74
C LEU A 407 -8.31 -13.75 9.72
N GLN A 408 -9.30 -14.49 9.21
CA GLN A 408 -10.40 -15.01 10.03
C GLN A 408 -9.92 -16.06 11.03
N ALA A 409 -9.15 -17.05 10.58
CA ALA A 409 -8.75 -18.18 11.42
C ALA A 409 -7.66 -17.81 12.43
N ARG A 410 -6.64 -17.04 12.02
CA ARG A 410 -5.44 -16.78 12.82
C ARG A 410 -5.52 -15.49 13.64
N LEU A 411 -6.23 -14.47 13.14
CA LEU A 411 -6.32 -13.18 13.83
C LEU A 411 -7.66 -13.02 14.53
N LEU A 412 -8.77 -13.00 13.78
CA LEU A 412 -10.09 -12.65 14.35
C LEU A 412 -10.63 -13.72 15.32
N THR A 413 -10.53 -15.00 14.97
CA THR A 413 -11.03 -16.10 15.81
C THR A 413 -10.23 -16.21 17.11
N ASN A 414 -8.90 -16.10 17.03
CA ASN A 414 -8.04 -16.15 18.20
C ASN A 414 -8.29 -14.98 19.16
N LEU A 415 -8.50 -13.77 18.63
CA LEU A 415 -8.87 -12.61 19.45
C LEU A 415 -10.22 -12.81 20.15
N THR A 416 -11.21 -13.33 19.42
CA THR A 416 -12.53 -13.64 19.98
C THR A 416 -12.43 -14.71 21.08
N LEU A 417 -11.63 -15.76 20.87
CA LEU A 417 -11.40 -16.82 21.85
C LEU A 417 -10.74 -16.27 23.13
N VAL A 418 -9.70 -15.45 22.99
CA VAL A 418 -9.03 -14.81 24.14
C VAL A 418 -10.01 -13.93 24.90
N ASP A 419 -10.86 -13.17 24.21
CA ASP A 419 -11.89 -12.35 24.86
C ASP A 419 -12.92 -13.20 25.61
N ILE A 420 -13.40 -14.31 25.03
CA ILE A 420 -14.30 -15.24 25.71
C ILE A 420 -13.64 -15.82 26.95
N VAL A 421 -12.40 -16.29 26.85
CA VAL A 421 -11.64 -16.85 27.98
C VAL A 421 -11.44 -15.79 29.06
N LYS A 422 -11.03 -14.56 28.68
CA LYS A 422 -10.85 -13.42 29.59
C LYS A 422 -12.12 -13.14 30.39
N TRP A 423 -13.26 -13.00 29.70
CA TRP A 423 -14.53 -12.74 30.38
C TRP A 423 -14.99 -13.92 31.24
N THR A 424 -14.78 -15.14 30.79
CA THR A 424 -15.09 -16.35 31.57
C THR A 424 -14.28 -16.40 32.87
N LEU A 425 -12.98 -16.12 32.81
CA LEU A 425 -12.11 -16.07 33.99
C LEU A 425 -12.52 -14.95 34.97
N ILE A 426 -12.90 -13.78 34.46
CA ILE A 426 -13.40 -12.66 35.28
C ILE A 426 -14.70 -13.07 36.00
N VAL A 427 -15.65 -13.70 35.30
CA VAL A 427 -16.92 -14.16 35.88
C VAL A 427 -16.69 -15.24 36.93
N VAL A 428 -15.86 -16.24 36.63
CA VAL A 428 -15.52 -17.33 37.56
C VAL A 428 -14.80 -16.78 38.80
N GLY A 429 -13.80 -15.92 38.61
CA GLY A 429 -13.05 -15.31 39.71
C GLY A 429 -13.95 -14.44 40.60
N SER A 430 -14.83 -13.64 40.00
CA SER A 430 -15.83 -12.84 40.73
C SER A 430 -16.80 -13.72 41.51
N GLY A 431 -17.25 -14.83 40.91
CA GLY A 431 -18.13 -15.81 41.58
C GLY A 431 -17.48 -16.45 42.81
N ILE A 432 -16.21 -16.86 42.70
CA ILE A 432 -15.44 -17.39 43.84
C ILE A 432 -15.27 -16.33 44.93
N GLY A 433 -14.97 -15.09 44.55
CA GLY A 433 -14.84 -13.97 45.48
C GLY A 433 -16.13 -13.70 46.26
N ILE A 434 -17.28 -13.65 45.56
CA ILE A 434 -18.60 -13.46 46.19
C ILE A 434 -18.92 -14.62 47.13
N ALA A 435 -18.68 -15.87 46.70
CA ALA A 435 -18.90 -17.05 47.56
C ALA A 435 -18.04 -16.99 48.83
N GLY A 436 -16.78 -16.55 48.72
CA GLY A 436 -15.89 -16.34 49.85
C GLY A 436 -16.41 -15.27 50.83
N ILE A 437 -16.89 -14.14 50.31
CA ILE A 437 -17.48 -13.05 51.12
C ILE A 437 -18.74 -13.54 51.84
N VAL A 438 -19.64 -14.25 51.15
CA VAL A 438 -20.86 -14.79 51.74
C VAL A 438 -20.52 -15.77 52.87
N LYS A 439 -19.58 -16.70 52.63
CA LYS A 439 -19.12 -17.62 53.68
C LYS A 439 -18.57 -16.88 54.90
N HIS A 440 -17.74 -15.86 54.68
CA HIS A 440 -17.16 -15.07 55.77
C HIS A 440 -18.23 -14.30 56.57
N GLN A 441 -19.22 -13.72 55.89
CA GLN A 441 -20.34 -13.03 56.55
C GLN A 441 -21.21 -14.01 57.35
N MET A 442 -21.48 -15.20 56.82
CA MET A 442 -22.20 -16.27 57.53
C MET A 442 -21.43 -16.71 58.79
N GLU A 443 -20.12 -16.92 58.70
CA GLU A 443 -19.27 -17.27 59.86
C GLU A 443 -19.23 -16.16 60.91
N LYS A 444 -19.18 -14.88 60.49
CA LYS A 444 -19.23 -13.72 61.39
C LYS A 444 -20.57 -13.62 62.12
N GLU A 445 -21.69 -13.84 61.42
CA GLU A 445 -23.02 -13.86 62.03
C GLU A 445 -23.19 -15.05 62.99
N GLN A 446 -22.61 -16.21 62.67
CA GLN A 446 -22.57 -17.36 63.60
C GLN A 446 -21.74 -17.06 64.86
N ARG A 447 -20.57 -16.42 64.74
CA ARG A 447 -19.74 -16.01 65.90
C ARG A 447 -20.49 -15.02 66.82
N LYS A 448 -21.15 -14.00 66.25
CA LYS A 448 -21.98 -13.06 67.03
C LYS A 448 -23.13 -13.75 67.77
N LYS A 449 -23.75 -14.77 67.17
CA LYS A 449 -24.81 -15.57 67.82
C LYS A 449 -24.24 -16.40 68.98
N HIS A 450 -23.03 -16.94 68.84
CA HIS A 450 -22.36 -17.71 69.90
C HIS A 450 -21.96 -16.81 71.09
N GLU A 451 -21.48 -15.59 70.85
CA GLU A 451 -21.13 -14.63 71.90
C GLU A 451 -22.36 -14.09 72.67
N ARG A 452 -23.51 -13.90 72.01
CA ARG A 452 -24.76 -13.49 72.68
C ARG A 452 -25.41 -14.59 73.53
N GLY A 453 -25.09 -15.86 73.29
CA GLY A 453 -25.58 -16.99 74.08
C GLY A 453 -24.82 -17.24 75.39
N ALA A 454 -23.70 -16.55 75.62
CA ALA A 454 -22.78 -16.80 76.74
C ALA A 454 -22.92 -15.82 77.93
N SER A 455 -24.00 -15.03 78.02
CA SER A 455 -24.28 -14.18 79.20
C SER A 455 -25.21 -14.92 80.18
N VAL A 456 -24.63 -15.49 81.24
CA VAL A 456 -25.35 -16.15 82.36
C VAL A 456 -25.42 -15.20 83.56
N SER A 457 -26.63 -14.96 84.06
CA SER A 457 -26.93 -14.21 85.30
C SER A 457 -26.39 -14.91 86.56
N PRO A 458 -26.10 -14.17 87.66
CA PRO A 458 -25.58 -14.76 88.90
C PRO A 458 -26.68 -15.44 89.72
N ALA A 459 -26.34 -16.56 90.35
CA ALA A 459 -27.19 -17.35 91.24
C ALA A 459 -27.06 -16.91 92.71
N PRO A 460 -28.09 -17.13 93.56
CA PRO A 460 -27.92 -17.29 94.99
C PRO A 460 -28.07 -18.75 95.46
N SER A 461 -27.49 -18.97 96.63
CA SER A 461 -27.17 -20.20 97.34
C SER A 461 -28.32 -20.86 98.11
N ASN A 462 -28.30 -22.20 98.17
CA ASN A 462 -28.32 -23.07 99.38
C ASN A 462 -28.83 -24.48 99.00
N THR A 463 -27.98 -25.50 99.12
CA THR A 463 -27.97 -26.50 100.22
C THR A 463 -29.28 -27.30 100.27
N SER A 464 -29.30 -28.58 99.87
CA SER A 464 -28.97 -29.69 100.77
C SER A 464 -28.73 -30.99 99.99
N GLN A 465 -27.80 -31.79 100.50
CA GLN A 465 -27.40 -33.11 100.04
C GLN A 465 -28.51 -34.16 100.20
N GLU A 466 -28.64 -35.06 99.22
CA GLU A 466 -28.74 -36.50 99.50
C GLU A 466 -28.14 -37.33 98.34
N ARG A 467 -27.09 -38.08 98.67
CA ARG A 467 -26.49 -39.22 97.94
C ARG A 467 -27.30 -40.47 98.33
N LEU A 468 -27.41 -41.59 97.60
CA LEU A 468 -26.79 -42.14 96.39
C LEU A 468 -27.53 -43.46 96.07
N ILE A 469 -27.62 -43.81 94.78
CA ILE A 469 -27.65 -45.17 94.19
C ILE A 469 -28.92 -46.00 94.45
N GLY A 470 -29.59 -46.59 93.47
CA GLY A 470 -29.31 -46.76 92.05
C GLY A 470 -29.99 -48.05 91.58
N GLN A 471 -30.79 -47.95 90.53
CA GLN A 471 -31.25 -49.08 89.71
C GLN A 471 -31.50 -48.55 88.29
N SER A 472 -30.83 -49.15 87.31
CA SER A 472 -31.07 -48.98 85.89
C SER A 472 -31.57 -50.30 85.31
N PRO A 473 -32.57 -50.24 84.41
CA PRO A 473 -32.52 -51.11 83.25
C PRO A 473 -32.88 -50.39 81.93
N SER A 474 -32.35 -51.00 80.86
CA SER A 474 -32.92 -51.10 79.50
C SER A 474 -32.55 -50.06 78.41
N ARG A 475 -32.17 -50.67 77.27
CA ARG A 475 -32.17 -50.22 75.85
C ARG A 475 -31.22 -49.07 75.49
N SER A 476 -30.49 -49.11 74.37
CA SER A 476 -30.90 -49.55 73.03
C SER A 476 -29.75 -50.10 72.19
N GLU A 477 -30.16 -50.82 71.14
CA GLU A 477 -29.37 -51.58 70.17
C GLU A 477 -28.35 -50.78 69.34
N SER A 478 -27.39 -51.56 68.85
CA SER A 478 -26.25 -51.29 67.99
C SER A 478 -26.55 -51.29 66.49
N GLU A 479 -25.55 -50.83 65.72
CA GLU A 479 -25.16 -51.13 64.31
C GLU A 479 -25.10 -49.84 63.47
N PHE A 480 -23.95 -49.28 63.08
CA PHE A 480 -22.84 -49.79 62.25
C PHE A 480 -23.30 -50.34 60.89
N SER A 481 -23.08 -49.58 59.81
CA SER A 481 -22.31 -49.99 58.64
C SER A 481 -22.54 -49.10 57.41
N PHE A 482 -21.43 -48.74 56.78
CA PHE A 482 -21.28 -48.16 55.45
C PHE A 482 -21.60 -49.22 54.39
N LYS A 483 -22.37 -48.90 53.34
CA LYS A 483 -22.31 -49.63 52.06
C LYS A 483 -22.84 -48.82 50.88
N SER A 484 -21.92 -48.48 49.99
CA SER A 484 -22.11 -48.26 48.56
C SER A 484 -22.64 -49.52 47.89
N ASN A 485 -23.57 -49.38 46.93
CA ASN A 485 -23.76 -50.39 45.90
C ASN A 485 -24.08 -49.74 44.55
N GLU A 486 -23.23 -50.09 43.59
CA GLU A 486 -23.35 -49.87 42.16
C GLU A 486 -24.60 -50.59 41.60
N MET A 487 -25.16 -50.03 40.52
CA MET A 487 -26.16 -50.71 39.72
C MET A 487 -25.55 -51.06 38.36
N VAL A 488 -25.25 -52.35 38.21
CA VAL A 488 -24.82 -53.01 36.97
C VAL A 488 -26.04 -53.22 36.07
N MET A 489 -25.94 -52.85 34.79
CA MET A 489 -26.93 -53.18 33.75
C MET A 489 -26.50 -54.44 32.99
N ASP A 490 -27.42 -55.41 32.92
CA ASP A 490 -27.30 -56.71 32.26
C ASP A 490 -27.55 -56.61 30.73
N PRO A 491 -26.62 -57.09 29.88
CA PRO A 491 -26.75 -57.04 28.43
C PRO A 491 -27.32 -58.35 27.86
N SER A 492 -28.64 -58.55 27.91
CA SER A 492 -29.24 -59.67 27.16
C SER A 492 -30.77 -59.59 26.97
N ARG A 493 -31.28 -58.63 26.17
CA ARG A 493 -32.62 -58.74 25.54
C ARG A 493 -32.65 -58.13 24.14
N LEU A 494 -32.34 -58.95 23.13
CA LEU A 494 -32.59 -58.71 21.71
C LEU A 494 -33.48 -59.85 21.15
N ARG A 495 -34.73 -59.54 20.75
CA ARG A 495 -35.34 -59.92 19.44
C ARG A 495 -36.88 -59.82 19.39
N GLY A 496 -37.36 -59.33 18.23
CA GLY A 496 -38.72 -59.47 17.69
C GLY A 496 -39.50 -58.14 17.69
N MET A 497 -40.10 -57.60 16.62
CA MET A 497 -40.44 -58.09 15.28
C MET A 497 -40.53 -56.91 14.28
N SER A 498 -40.43 -57.25 12.99
CA SER A 498 -40.49 -56.41 11.79
C SER A 498 -41.92 -56.11 11.31
N LYS A 499 -42.16 -54.93 10.68
CA LYS A 499 -42.68 -54.74 9.30
C LYS A 499 -43.23 -53.32 9.08
N THR A 500 -42.70 -52.57 8.10
CA THR A 500 -43.39 -51.96 6.93
C THR A 500 -42.43 -51.03 6.14
N THR A 501 -42.50 -51.09 4.80
CA THR A 501 -41.78 -50.27 3.77
C THR A 501 -42.77 -49.99 2.61
N PRO A 502 -42.51 -49.19 1.53
CA PRO A 502 -41.54 -48.09 1.22
C PRO A 502 -42.27 -46.85 0.55
N PRO A 503 -41.64 -45.81 -0.11
CA PRO A 503 -40.82 -45.85 -1.35
C PRO A 503 -39.57 -44.90 -1.33
N PRO A 504 -38.74 -44.80 -2.42
CA PRO A 504 -37.31 -44.47 -2.33
C PRO A 504 -37.00 -42.97 -2.54
N ILE A 505 -35.91 -42.50 -1.92
CA ILE A 505 -35.34 -41.16 -2.13
C ILE A 505 -33.90 -41.30 -2.66
N VAL A 506 -33.63 -40.53 -3.70
CA VAL A 506 -32.39 -40.36 -4.47
C VAL A 506 -31.18 -40.02 -3.59
N PRO A 507 -29.97 -40.59 -3.83
CA PRO A 507 -28.78 -40.18 -3.10
C PRO A 507 -28.17 -38.91 -3.73
N HIS A 508 -28.11 -37.83 -2.94
CA HIS A 508 -27.20 -36.71 -3.20
C HIS A 508 -25.81 -36.97 -2.58
N PRO A 509 -24.74 -36.49 -3.21
CA PRO A 509 -23.37 -36.76 -2.81
C PRO A 509 -22.95 -36.01 -1.53
N HIS A 510 -22.03 -36.67 -0.82
CA HIS A 510 -21.34 -36.28 0.40
C HIS A 510 -21.04 -34.77 0.57
N MET A 511 -21.37 -34.23 1.74
CA MET A 511 -20.70 -33.05 2.30
C MET A 511 -19.22 -33.34 2.55
N PRO A 512 -18.29 -32.44 2.21
CA PRO A 512 -16.91 -32.52 2.69
C PRO A 512 -16.83 -32.07 4.15
N THR A 513 -16.12 -32.86 4.96
CA THR A 513 -15.50 -32.42 6.21
C THR A 513 -14.45 -31.33 5.95
N PRO A 514 -14.22 -30.36 6.86
CA PRO A 514 -13.41 -29.18 6.56
C PRO A 514 -11.88 -29.45 6.53
N PRO A 515 -11.15 -28.99 5.50
CA PRO A 515 -9.71 -28.77 5.53
C PRO A 515 -9.35 -27.26 5.58
N GLU A 516 -8.05 -26.94 5.47
CA GLU A 516 -7.46 -25.61 5.16
C GLU A 516 -6.92 -24.77 6.33
N VAL A 517 -5.74 -25.16 6.84
CA VAL A 517 -4.77 -24.23 7.47
C VAL A 517 -3.33 -24.45 6.93
N PHE A 518 -3.09 -25.51 6.16
CA PHE A 518 -1.77 -25.87 5.63
C PHE A 518 -1.47 -25.33 4.22
N THR A 519 -2.36 -24.55 3.62
CA THR A 519 -2.22 -24.06 2.24
C THR A 519 -1.30 -22.85 2.13
N LEU A 520 -1.31 -21.93 3.10
CA LEU A 520 -0.49 -20.71 3.05
C LEU A 520 1.01 -20.99 3.30
N GLU A 521 1.35 -21.79 4.31
CA GLU A 521 2.76 -22.19 4.52
C GLU A 521 3.30 -23.00 3.33
N ARG A 522 2.48 -23.84 2.72
CA ARG A 522 2.86 -24.64 1.55
C ARG A 522 2.98 -23.79 0.29
N SER A 523 2.07 -22.83 0.07
CA SER A 523 2.12 -21.88 -1.06
C SER A 523 3.32 -20.94 -0.94
N LEU A 524 3.64 -20.49 0.27
CA LEU A 524 4.85 -19.71 0.57
C LEU A 524 6.12 -20.58 0.41
N GLN A 525 6.15 -21.81 0.92
CA GLN A 525 7.30 -22.71 0.77
C GLN A 525 7.54 -23.18 -0.68
N GLU A 526 6.49 -23.49 -1.43
CA GLU A 526 6.61 -23.84 -2.86
C GLU A 526 7.12 -22.64 -3.69
N ARG A 527 6.78 -21.40 -3.30
CA ARG A 527 7.25 -20.17 -3.97
C ARG A 527 8.63 -19.69 -3.52
N LEU A 528 9.05 -20.03 -2.29
CA LEU A 528 10.38 -19.70 -1.74
C LEU A 528 11.43 -20.76 -2.10
N SER A 529 11.03 -21.92 -2.62
CA SER A 529 11.93 -22.99 -3.06
C SER A 529 12.43 -22.73 -4.49
N PRO A 530 13.74 -22.80 -4.77
CA PRO A 530 14.26 -22.69 -6.12
C PRO A 530 14.06 -24.03 -6.84
N GLU A 531 12.89 -24.29 -7.39
CA GLU A 531 12.72 -25.44 -8.29
C GLU A 531 12.94 -25.06 -9.75
N VAL A 532 13.86 -25.81 -10.33
CA VAL A 532 14.25 -25.88 -11.73
C VAL A 532 13.04 -26.33 -12.56
N GLY A 533 12.42 -25.43 -13.32
CA GLY A 533 11.28 -25.79 -14.16
C GLY A 533 10.73 -24.67 -15.05
N GLY A 534 11.36 -24.44 -16.20
CA GLY A 534 10.71 -23.97 -17.44
C GLY A 534 10.00 -22.62 -17.43
N ILE A 535 10.77 -21.52 -17.49
CA ILE A 535 10.27 -20.25 -18.04
C ILE A 535 10.07 -20.48 -19.56
N PRO A 536 8.89 -20.20 -20.16
CA PRO A 536 8.74 -20.27 -21.60
C PRO A 536 9.67 -19.25 -22.27
N PRO A 537 10.36 -19.61 -23.36
CA PRO A 537 11.41 -18.78 -23.92
C PRO A 537 10.85 -17.43 -24.39
N VAL A 538 11.51 -16.37 -23.94
CA VAL A 538 11.39 -15.03 -24.50
C VAL A 538 11.80 -15.12 -25.98
N GLU A 539 10.88 -14.87 -26.90
CA GLU A 539 11.22 -14.66 -28.31
C GLU A 539 12.00 -13.35 -28.44
N VAL A 540 13.33 -13.47 -28.48
CA VAL A 540 14.23 -12.38 -28.88
C VAL A 540 14.50 -12.52 -30.38
N PRO A 541 14.24 -11.48 -31.21
CA PRO A 541 14.55 -11.56 -32.64
C PRO A 541 16.08 -11.60 -32.85
N PRO A 542 16.58 -12.39 -33.82
CA PRO A 542 18.00 -12.72 -33.91
C PRO A 542 18.85 -11.54 -34.39
N SER A 543 19.82 -11.16 -33.55
CA SER A 543 20.93 -10.29 -33.94
C SER A 543 22.00 -11.13 -34.66
N ARG A 544 22.23 -10.86 -35.95
CA ARG A 544 23.36 -11.44 -36.71
C ARG A 544 24.68 -10.97 -36.10
N LEU A 545 25.49 -11.91 -35.60
CA LEU A 545 26.88 -11.70 -35.23
C LEU A 545 27.78 -12.35 -36.28
N SER A 546 28.50 -11.51 -37.02
CA SER A 546 29.61 -11.90 -37.89
C SER A 546 30.90 -12.04 -37.09
N LEU A 547 31.51 -13.22 -37.21
CA LEU A 547 32.91 -13.62 -37.02
C LEU A 547 33.97 -12.49 -37.00
N VAL A 548 34.87 -12.51 -36.01
CA VAL A 548 36.37 -12.45 -36.08
C VAL A 548 36.89 -12.75 -34.65
N ARG A 549 37.38 -13.97 -34.34
CA ARG A 549 38.79 -14.46 -34.27
C ARG A 549 39.77 -13.69 -33.36
N ASP A 550 40.20 -14.43 -32.32
CA ASP A 550 41.41 -14.40 -31.49
C ASP A 550 42.48 -13.33 -31.69
N MET A 551 42.94 -12.73 -30.58
CA MET A 551 44.35 -12.48 -30.28
C MET A 551 44.58 -12.30 -28.75
N SER A 552 45.59 -13.01 -28.25
CA SER A 552 46.08 -13.14 -26.87
C SER A 552 46.63 -11.83 -26.24
N PRO A 553 46.88 -11.78 -24.90
CA PRO A 553 47.16 -10.54 -24.18
C PRO A 553 48.66 -10.17 -24.18
N VAL A 554 48.94 -8.86 -24.21
CA VAL A 554 50.30 -8.30 -24.05
C VAL A 554 50.34 -7.38 -22.82
N HIS A 555 51.37 -7.62 -22.01
CA HIS A 555 51.91 -6.94 -20.84
C HIS A 555 51.45 -5.50 -20.49
N GLU A 556 51.05 -5.35 -19.22
CA GLU A 556 51.02 -4.10 -18.46
C GLU A 556 52.44 -3.60 -18.14
N SER A 557 52.65 -2.30 -18.35
CA SER A 557 53.82 -1.54 -17.90
C SER A 557 53.34 -0.26 -17.20
N SER A 558 53.83 -0.10 -15.97
CA SER A 558 53.61 0.94 -14.98
C SER A 558 53.74 2.41 -15.44
N ALA A 559 52.89 3.28 -14.89
CA ALA A 559 53.04 4.74 -14.88
C ALA A 559 53.13 5.26 -13.43
N PRO A 560 54.03 6.21 -13.09
CA PRO A 560 54.14 6.75 -11.74
C PRO A 560 53.38 8.07 -11.53
N SER A 561 52.94 8.24 -10.28
CA SER A 561 52.22 9.35 -9.66
C SER A 561 53.01 10.66 -9.55
N MET A 562 52.35 11.81 -9.74
CA MET A 562 52.82 13.15 -9.36
C MET A 562 52.08 13.70 -8.11
N PRO A 563 52.78 14.32 -7.13
CA PRO A 563 52.19 15.01 -5.97
C PRO A 563 52.09 16.56 -6.17
N PRO A 564 51.47 17.30 -5.23
CA PRO A 564 50.92 18.64 -5.47
C PRO A 564 51.89 19.78 -5.15
N GLU A 565 51.70 20.93 -5.80
CA GLU A 565 52.54 22.11 -5.62
C GLU A 565 51.81 23.23 -4.86
N SER A 566 52.46 23.67 -3.78
CA SER A 566 52.05 24.74 -2.86
C SER A 566 52.57 26.11 -3.29
N THR A 567 51.76 27.14 -3.06
CA THR A 567 52.07 28.59 -3.12
C THR A 567 53.31 29.02 -2.33
N PRO A 568 53.89 30.19 -2.67
CA PRO A 568 54.03 31.23 -1.64
C PRO A 568 53.72 32.68 -2.09
N VAL A 569 53.57 33.51 -1.05
CA VAL A 569 53.12 34.90 -0.98
C VAL A 569 54.24 35.93 -1.21
N SER A 570 53.93 37.05 -1.87
CA SER A 570 54.51 38.42 -1.75
C SER A 570 53.83 39.30 -2.81
N GLY A 571 53.35 40.54 -2.65
CA GLY A 571 53.40 41.57 -1.62
C GLY A 571 53.21 42.94 -2.31
N LYS A 572 52.49 43.89 -1.67
CA LYS A 572 52.34 45.35 -2.00
C LYS A 572 51.49 45.70 -3.24
N SER A 573 50.85 46.86 -3.40
CA SER A 573 50.35 47.99 -2.58
C SER A 573 49.82 49.02 -3.60
N HIS A 574 48.60 49.54 -3.42
CA HIS A 574 48.06 50.89 -3.78
C HIS A 574 46.60 50.75 -4.23
N ARG A 575 45.55 51.41 -3.69
CA ARG A 575 45.26 52.77 -3.18
C ARG A 575 44.16 53.40 -4.07
N SER A 576 43.01 53.66 -3.43
CA SER A 576 42.01 54.72 -3.65
C SER A 576 41.03 54.73 -4.84
N MET A 577 39.74 54.75 -4.43
CA MET A 577 38.69 55.73 -4.73
C MET A 577 38.20 55.90 -6.17
N LYS A 578 36.98 55.46 -6.44
CA LYS A 578 35.76 56.28 -6.28
C LYS A 578 34.51 55.40 -6.28
#